data_AF-A0A3D1KXY1-F1
#
_entry.id   AF-A0A3D1KXY1-F1
#
_cell.length_a   1.000
_cell.length_b   1.000
_cell.length_c   1.000
_cell.angle_alpha   90.00
_cell.angle_beta   90.00
_cell.angle_gamma   90.00
#
_symmetry.space_group_name_H-M   'P 1'
#
loop_
_entity.id
_entity.type
_entity.pdbx_description
1 polymer ?
#
loop_
_entity_poly.entity_id
_entity_poly.type
_entity_poly.pdbx_seq_one_letter_code
_entity_poly.pdbx_strand_id
1 'polypeptide(L)' 'DIMVFFTPQGIKSLFQNYPNFVQNEKIIACFGPATAKAVREAGLRLDIEAPTAESPSMTMALEQFIKKNNKV' A
#
# COMPACT_ATOMS: atom_id res chain seq x y z
N ASP A 1 2.19 -8.94 7.37
CA ASP A 1 1.58 -9.05 6.04
C ASP A 1 1.59 -7.73 5.29
N ILE A 2 1.81 -7.79 3.98
CA ILE A 2 1.76 -6.62 3.09
C ILE A 2 0.64 -6.83 2.07
N MET A 3 -0.27 -5.85 1.97
CA MET A 3 -1.31 -5.80 0.95
C MET A 3 -0.93 -4.78 -0.11
N VAL A 4 -0.82 -5.21 -1.37
CA VAL A 4 -0.39 -4.35 -2.48
C VAL A 4 -1.58 -4.06 -3.40
N PHE A 5 -1.84 -2.78 -3.65
CA PHE A 5 -2.91 -2.33 -4.55
C PHE A 5 -2.33 -1.68 -5.81
N PHE A 6 -2.77 -2.13 -6.98
CA PHE A 6 -2.33 -1.57 -8.27
C PHE A 6 -3.37 -0.61 -8.88
N THR A 7 -4.59 -0.60 -8.35
CA THR A 7 -5.66 0.27 -8.85
C THR A 7 -6.55 0.79 -7.72
N PRO A 8 -7.19 1.96 -7.88
CA PRO A 8 -8.19 2.46 -6.93
C PRO A 8 -9.37 1.51 -6.70
N GLN A 9 -9.75 0.70 -7.70
CA GLN A 9 -10.85 -0.25 -7.54
C GLN A 9 -10.53 -1.35 -6.51
N GLY A 10 -9.25 -1.71 -6.34
CA GLY A 10 -8.84 -2.66 -5.30
C GLY A 10 -9.21 -2.18 -3.89
N ILE A 11 -9.07 -0.88 -3.61
CA ILE A 11 -9.45 -0.29 -2.32
C ILE A 11 -10.97 -0.29 -2.14
N LYS A 12 -11.72 0.05 -3.18
CA LYS A 12 -13.19 -0.02 -3.14
C LYS A 12 -13.67 -1.45 -2.88
N SER A 13 -13.08 -2.42 -3.57
CA SER A 13 -13.39 -3.85 -3.40
C SER A 13 -13.08 -4.35 -1.99
N LEU A 14 -11.99 -3.88 -1.37
CA LEU A 14 -11.65 -4.21 0.01
C LEU A 14 -12.80 -3.84 0.96
N PHE A 15 -13.31 -2.61 0.90
CA PHE A 15 -14.38 -2.16 1.79
C PHE A 15 -15.77 -2.67 1.38
N GLN A 16 -16.00 -2.99 0.11
CA GLN A 16 -17.23 -3.67 -0.30
C GLN A 16 -17.32 -5.09 0.29
N ASN A 17 -16.23 -5.84 0.24
CA ASN A 17 -16.19 -7.23 0.73
C ASN A 17 -15.97 -7.30 2.25
N TYR A 18 -15.27 -6.31 2.81
CA TYR A 18 -14.94 -6.21 4.23
C TYR A 18 -15.26 -4.80 4.75
N PRO A 19 -16.56 -4.45 4.95
CA PRO A 19 -16.97 -3.10 5.35
C PRO A 19 -16.34 -2.61 6.66
N ASN A 20 -16.00 -3.53 7.55
CA ASN A 20 -15.38 -3.25 8.85
C ASN A 20 -13.87 -3.51 8.85
N PHE A 21 -13.21 -3.42 7.69
CA PHE A 21 -11.77 -3.63 7.60
C PHE A 21 -11.02 -2.65 8.49
N VAL A 22 -10.14 -3.19 9.34
CA VAL A 22 -9.23 -2.41 10.19
C VAL A 22 -7.80 -2.78 9.83
N GLN A 23 -6.99 -1.77 9.51
CA GLN A 23 -5.62 -1.96 9.03
C GLN A 23 -4.71 -2.60 10.10
N ASN A 24 -4.73 -2.12 11.34
CA ASN A 24 -3.85 -2.56 12.43
C ASN A 24 -2.36 -2.55 11.99
N GLU A 25 -1.69 -3.68 12.15
CA GLU A 25 -0.27 -3.89 11.79
C GLU A 25 -0.06 -4.24 10.31
N LYS A 26 -1.14 -4.34 9.51
CA LYS A 26 -1.02 -4.62 8.08
C LYS A 26 -0.38 -3.44 7.38
N ILE A 27 0.58 -3.76 6.53
CA ILE A 27 1.28 -2.79 5.70
C ILE A 27 0.51 -2.65 4.38
N ILE A 28 0.12 -1.42 4.04
CA ILE A 28 -0.55 -1.10 2.79
C ILE A 28 0.46 -0.51 1.82
N ALA A 29 0.60 -1.15 0.66
CA ALA A 29 1.42 -0.69 -0.44
C ALA A 29 0.54 -0.34 -1.65
N CYS A 30 0.95 0.65 -2.45
CA CYS A 30 0.26 0.91 -3.71
C CYS A 30 1.15 1.37 -4.86
N PHE A 31 0.72 1.04 -6.08
CA PHE A 31 1.32 1.53 -7.30
C PHE A 31 0.49 2.66 -7.94
N GLY A 32 1.11 3.82 -8.15
CA GLY A 32 0.58 4.98 -8.84
C GLY A 32 -0.15 5.99 -7.94
N PRO A 33 -0.12 7.29 -8.31
CA PRO A 33 -0.67 8.37 -7.49
C PRO A 33 -2.20 8.28 -7.32
N ALA A 34 -2.91 7.75 -8.32
CA ALA A 34 -4.35 7.54 -8.24
C ALA A 34 -4.72 6.52 -7.16
N THR A 35 -3.96 5.42 -7.06
CA THR A 35 -4.17 4.39 -6.04
C THR A 35 -3.79 4.92 -4.65
N ALA A 36 -2.68 5.66 -4.56
CA ALA A 36 -2.25 6.30 -3.32
C ALA A 36 -3.29 7.28 -2.77
N LYS A 37 -3.92 8.06 -3.66
CA LYS A 37 -5.05 8.93 -3.31
C LYS A 37 -6.22 8.11 -2.76
N ALA A 38 -6.61 7.04 -3.43
CA ALA A 38 -7.72 6.19 -2.98
C ALA A 38 -7.47 5.53 -1.62
N VAL A 39 -6.24 5.10 -1.32
CA VAL A 39 -5.84 4.57 0.00
C VAL A 39 -6.07 5.64 1.08
N ARG A 40 -5.56 6.86 0.85
CA ARG A 40 -5.68 7.98 1.81
C ARG A 40 -7.13 8.42 2.00
N GLU A 41 -7.92 8.51 0.93
CA GLU A 41 -9.35 8.85 0.97
C GLU A 41 -10.18 7.80 1.71
N ALA A 42 -9.76 6.53 1.67
CA ALA A 42 -10.39 5.46 2.43
C ALA A 42 -9.96 5.43 3.92
N GLY A 43 -9.19 6.41 4.38
CA GLY A 43 -8.73 6.52 5.77
C GLY A 43 -7.64 5.52 6.16
N LEU A 44 -7.01 4.86 5.19
CA LEU A 44 -5.92 3.91 5.42
C LEU A 44 -4.58 4.64 5.47
N ARG A 45 -3.68 4.14 6.33
CA ARG A 45 -2.26 4.54 6.35
C ARG A 45 -1.56 3.90 5.16
N LEU A 46 -1.02 4.73 4.27
CA LEU A 46 -0.18 4.26 3.17
C LEU A 46 1.26 4.11 3.66
N ASP A 47 1.77 2.88 3.69
CA ASP A 47 3.09 2.56 4.21
C ASP A 47 4.16 2.51 3.11
N ILE A 48 3.79 2.08 1.90
CA ILE A 48 4.69 1.94 0.76
C ILE A 48 4.04 2.51 -0.50
N GLU A 49 4.68 3.47 -1.14
CA GLU A 49 4.22 4.05 -2.40
C GLU A 49 5.28 3.84 -3.48
N ALA A 50 4.85 3.43 -4.67
CA ALA A 50 5.66 3.42 -5.89
C ALA A 50 4.78 3.88 -7.07
N PRO A 51 5.33 4.37 -8.19
CA PRO A 51 6.72 4.76 -8.34
C PRO A 51 7.03 6.04 -7.53
N THR A 52 8.23 6.12 -7.00
CA THR A 52 8.84 7.34 -6.45
C THR A 52 10.22 7.56 -7.09
N ALA A 53 10.83 8.71 -6.85
CA ALA A 53 12.19 8.98 -7.34
C ALA A 53 13.21 7.94 -6.81
N GLU A 54 13.02 7.48 -5.57
CA GLU A 54 13.90 6.50 -4.91
C GLU A 54 13.52 5.04 -5.23
N SER A 55 12.28 4.79 -5.64
CA SER A 55 11.76 3.46 -5.95
C SER A 55 10.84 3.50 -7.19
N PRO A 56 11.40 3.36 -8.41
CA PRO A 56 10.62 3.42 -9.65
C PRO A 56 9.71 2.20 -9.87
N SER A 57 9.88 1.13 -9.09
CA SER A 57 9.08 -0.10 -9.20
C SER A 57 8.57 -0.57 -7.84
N MET A 58 7.46 -1.31 -7.85
CA MET A 58 6.91 -1.90 -6.63
C MET A 58 7.87 -2.90 -5.99
N THR A 59 8.58 -3.70 -6.80
CA THR A 59 9.58 -4.65 -6.31
C THR A 59 10.69 -3.94 -5.52
N MET A 60 11.21 -2.83 -6.05
CA MET A 60 12.25 -2.06 -5.38
C MET A 60 11.74 -1.41 -4.09
N ALA A 61 10.52 -0.86 -4.11
CA ALA A 61 9.90 -0.27 -2.92
C ALA A 61 9.71 -1.29 -1.80
N LEU A 62 9.25 -2.51 -2.14
CA LEU A 62 9.10 -3.61 -1.19
C LEU A 62 10.45 -4.07 -0.63
N GLU A 63 11.46 -4.22 -1.48
CA GLU A 63 12.80 -4.62 -1.05
C GLU A 63 13.41 -3.60 -0.08
N GLN A 64 13.32 -2.31 -0.39
CA GLN A 64 13.78 -1.23 0.50
C GLN A 64 13.03 -1.24 1.84
N PHE A 65 11.71 -1.42 1.81
CA PHE A 65 10.91 -1.48 3.02
C PHE A 65 11.30 -2.68 3.90
N ILE A 66 11.44 -3.88 3.31
CA ILE A 66 11.83 -5.08 4.04
C ILE A 66 13.23 -4.92 4.64
N LYS A 67 14.21 -4.43 3.87
CA LYS A 67 15.57 -4.18 4.37
C LYS A 67 15.60 -3.20 5.55
N LYS A 68 14.74 -2.17 5.52
CA LYS A 68 14.67 -1.16 6.58
C LYS A 68 14.02 -1.70 7.87
N ASN A 69 13.02 -2.58 7.75
CA ASN A 69 12.21 -3.04 8.88
C ASN A 69 12.66 -4.39 9.45
N ASN A 70 13.28 -5.27 8.65
CA ASN A 70 13.79 -6.57 9.10
C ASN A 70 15.28 -6.52 9.42
N LYS A 71 15.73 -5.50 10.17
CA LYS A 71 17.11 -5.48 10.67
C LYS A 71 17.34 -6.70 11.56
N VAL A 72 17.93 -7.74 10.98
CA VAL A 72 18.77 -8.72 11.68
C VAL A 72 20.18 -8.18 11.68
#